data_AF-A0A3S0G4X7-F1
#
_entry.id   AF-A0A3S0G4X7-F1
#
_cell.length_a   1.000
_cell.length_b   1.000
_cell.length_c   1.000
_cell.angle_alpha   90.00
_cell.angle_beta   90.00
_cell.angle_gamma   90.00
#
_symmetry.space_group_name_H-M   'P 1'
#
loop_
_entity.id
_entity.type
_entity.pdbx_description
1 polymer ?
#
loop_
_entity_poly.entity_id
_entity_poly.type
_entity_poly.pdbx_seq_one_letter_code
_entity_poly.pdbx_strand_id
1 'polypeptide(L)'
;MTNAAPDTVNRVVCYCDDCQAFAHHLGRADLLDRNGGTDIVQMAPATITFTKGRENLVGLRLSPKGLYRWHTACCKTPMGNTVGPHLPFVGFVAQSFDQDGQSADKVFGKPIGAILGKHAIGEVPAAARGMPLGLVARAVWKVLGWKLAGKTWPHPFFARDTGAPLYPVHVITREERDALRVKCGPRAAPTA
;
A
#
# COMPACT_ATOMS: atom_id res chain seq x y z
N MET A 1 -7.67 2.89 -14.05
CA MET A 1 -6.97 4.10 -13.58
C MET A 1 -6.91 5.10 -14.73
N THR A 2 -7.04 6.40 -14.49
CA THR A 2 -6.85 7.44 -15.52
C THR A 2 -5.44 8.07 -15.43
N ASN A 3 -4.83 8.38 -16.59
CA ASN A 3 -3.50 8.98 -16.71
C ASN A 3 -2.38 8.18 -16.00
N ALA A 4 -2.35 6.87 -16.21
CA ALA A 4 -1.32 6.00 -15.66
C ALA A 4 0.02 6.22 -16.37
N ALA A 5 1.01 6.77 -15.65
CA ALA A 5 2.36 7.01 -16.14
C ALA A 5 3.36 7.14 -14.97
N PRO A 6 4.68 7.00 -15.20
CA PRO A 6 5.69 7.08 -14.14
C PRO A 6 5.72 8.41 -13.38
N ASP A 7 5.46 9.52 -14.08
CA ASP A 7 5.47 10.87 -13.53
C ASP A 7 4.19 11.22 -12.76
N THR A 8 3.09 10.50 -12.98
CA THR A 8 1.82 10.71 -12.28
C THR A 8 1.74 9.98 -10.94
N VAL A 9 2.62 8.99 -10.68
CA VAL A 9 2.63 8.17 -9.46
C VAL A 9 3.91 8.35 -8.62
N ASN A 10 3.91 7.81 -7.40
CA ASN A 10 5.10 7.61 -6.59
C ASN A 10 5.25 6.11 -6.30
N ARG A 11 6.21 5.43 -6.93
CA ARG A 11 6.39 3.98 -6.77
C ARG A 11 7.61 3.65 -5.92
N VAL A 12 7.42 2.98 -4.79
CA VAL A 12 8.49 2.65 -3.83
C VAL A 12 8.34 1.23 -3.31
N VAL A 13 9.45 0.61 -2.91
CA VAL A 13 9.41 -0.63 -2.12
C VAL A 13 9.39 -0.29 -0.64
N CYS A 14 8.38 -0.75 0.10
CA CYS A 14 8.27 -0.54 1.54
C CYS A 14 8.59 -1.82 2.29
N TYR A 15 9.59 -1.77 3.17
CA TYR A 15 10.01 -2.89 3.99
C TYR A 15 9.40 -2.88 5.39
N CYS A 16 8.44 -2.01 5.71
CA CYS A 16 7.94 -1.96 7.08
C CYS A 16 7.28 -3.27 7.50
N ASP A 17 7.46 -3.59 8.77
CA ASP A 17 6.85 -4.73 9.44
C ASP A 17 5.32 -4.74 9.29
N ASP A 18 4.65 -3.59 9.18
CA ASP A 18 3.21 -3.53 8.91
C ASP A 18 2.83 -3.96 7.48
N CYS A 19 3.66 -3.69 6.47
CA CYS A 19 3.40 -4.19 5.12
C CYS A 19 3.60 -5.70 5.05
N GLN A 20 4.63 -6.21 5.72
CA GLN A 20 4.87 -7.64 5.87
C GLN A 20 3.72 -8.33 6.62
N ALA A 21 3.33 -7.81 7.79
CA ALA A 21 2.23 -8.36 8.60
C ALA A 21 0.92 -8.39 7.82
N PHE A 22 0.64 -7.37 7.02
CA PHE A 22 -0.54 -7.36 6.15
C PHE A 22 -0.49 -8.45 5.08
N ALA A 23 0.65 -8.62 4.40
CA ALA A 23 0.81 -9.70 3.43
C ALA A 23 0.64 -11.08 4.08
N HIS A 24 1.23 -11.30 5.27
CA HIS A 24 1.03 -12.53 6.03
C HIS A 24 -0.41 -12.75 6.49
N HIS A 25 -1.11 -11.71 6.92
CA HIS A 25 -2.52 -11.79 7.31
C HIS A 25 -3.40 -12.24 6.13
N LEU A 26 -3.10 -11.74 4.94
CA LEU A 26 -3.82 -12.13 3.72
C LEU A 26 -3.43 -13.53 3.21
N GLY A 27 -2.40 -14.17 3.79
CA GLY A 27 -1.80 -15.37 3.21
C GLY A 27 -1.11 -15.11 1.87
N ARG A 28 -0.74 -13.84 1.60
CA ARG A 28 -0.16 -13.36 0.34
C ARG A 28 1.30 -12.93 0.47
N ALA A 29 2.06 -13.66 1.28
CA ALA A 29 3.49 -13.42 1.42
C ALA A 29 4.27 -13.66 0.11
N ASP A 30 3.68 -14.37 -0.86
CA ASP A 30 4.18 -14.51 -2.24
C ASP A 30 4.36 -13.17 -2.96
N LEU A 31 3.68 -12.11 -2.51
CA LEU A 31 3.79 -10.75 -3.07
C LEU A 31 4.95 -9.94 -2.49
N LEU A 32 5.60 -10.42 -1.43
CA LEU A 32 6.78 -9.78 -0.86
C LEU A 32 8.01 -10.12 -1.71
N ASP A 33 8.92 -9.15 -1.87
CA ASP A 33 10.24 -9.45 -2.40
C ASP A 33 11.04 -10.34 -1.44
N ARG A 34 12.18 -10.85 -1.90
CA ARG A 34 13.08 -11.73 -1.13
C ARG A 34 13.53 -11.17 0.23
N ASN A 35 13.44 -9.86 0.43
CA ASN A 35 13.85 -9.14 1.63
C ASN A 35 12.64 -8.67 2.47
N GLY A 36 11.42 -9.12 2.15
CA GLY A 36 10.19 -8.74 2.85
C GLY A 36 9.60 -7.39 2.40
N GLY A 37 9.99 -6.90 1.23
CA GLY A 37 9.53 -5.63 0.67
C GLY A 37 8.22 -5.76 -0.08
N THR A 38 7.30 -4.82 0.13
CA THR A 38 6.11 -4.67 -0.71
C THR A 38 6.36 -3.57 -1.75
N ASP A 39 6.17 -3.87 -3.03
CA ASP A 39 6.19 -2.87 -4.10
C ASP A 39 4.87 -2.11 -4.13
N ILE A 40 4.93 -0.79 -3.92
CA ILE A 40 3.76 0.06 -3.74
C ILE A 40 3.75 1.17 -4.79
N VAL A 41 2.69 1.24 -5.58
CA VAL A 41 2.37 2.36 -6.47
C VAL A 41 1.42 3.31 -5.75
N GLN A 42 1.89 4.52 -5.47
CA GLN A 42 1.13 5.54 -4.72
C GLN A 42 0.58 6.61 -5.67
N MET A 43 -0.72 6.91 -5.54
CA MET A 43 -1.44 7.79 -6.45
C MET A 43 -2.59 8.53 -5.76
N ALA A 44 -3.16 9.50 -6.48
CA ALA A 44 -4.32 10.25 -6.00
C ALA A 44 -5.61 9.41 -6.10
N PRO A 45 -6.50 9.46 -5.09
CA PRO A 45 -7.77 8.75 -5.09
C PRO A 45 -8.62 8.95 -6.35
N ALA A 46 -8.71 10.18 -6.84
CA ALA A 46 -9.55 10.55 -7.98
C ALA A 46 -9.11 9.93 -9.33
N THR A 47 -7.96 9.26 -9.38
CA THR A 47 -7.48 8.55 -10.58
C THR A 47 -7.92 7.08 -10.62
N ILE A 48 -8.57 6.60 -9.55
CA ILE A 48 -8.96 5.21 -9.36
C ILE A 48 -10.48 5.11 -9.48
N THR A 49 -10.93 4.11 -10.23
CA THR A 49 -12.35 3.75 -10.34
C THR A 49 -12.46 2.24 -10.37
N PHE A 50 -13.26 1.69 -9.48
CA PHE A 50 -13.64 0.28 -9.52
C PHE A 50 -14.84 0.14 -10.44
N THR A 51 -14.68 -0.61 -11.52
CA THR A 51 -15.74 -0.85 -12.51
C THR A 51 -16.56 -2.10 -12.18
N LYS A 52 -16.00 -3.04 -11.43
CA LYS A 52 -16.61 -4.31 -11.01
C LYS A 52 -16.03 -4.76 -9.66
N GLY A 53 -16.69 -5.70 -8.98
CA GLY A 53 -16.13 -6.41 -7.83
C GLY A 53 -16.06 -5.59 -6.53
N ARG A 54 -16.71 -4.43 -6.49
CA ARG A 54 -16.62 -3.50 -5.35
C ARG A 54 -17.28 -4.04 -4.09
N GLU A 55 -18.29 -4.90 -4.25
CA GLU A 55 -18.98 -5.63 -3.20
C GLU A 55 -18.07 -6.61 -2.45
N ASN A 56 -16.93 -6.98 -3.07
CA ASN A 56 -15.92 -7.82 -2.43
C ASN A 56 -14.87 -7.00 -1.68
N LEU A 57 -14.90 -5.67 -1.70
CA LEU A 57 -13.90 -4.85 -1.00
C LEU A 57 -14.20 -4.80 0.49
N VAL A 58 -13.14 -4.99 1.28
CA VAL A 58 -13.14 -4.84 2.74
C VAL A 58 -11.86 -4.15 3.19
N GLY A 59 -11.89 -3.55 4.38
CA GLY A 59 -10.75 -2.92 5.01
C GLY A 59 -10.24 -3.69 6.21
N LEU A 60 -8.92 -3.66 6.41
CA LEU A 60 -8.23 -4.14 7.59
C LEU A 60 -7.43 -3.01 8.22
N ARG A 61 -7.36 -2.95 9.55
CA ARG A 61 -6.38 -2.13 10.26
C ARG A 61 -5.61 -2.99 11.24
N LEU A 62 -4.28 -2.89 11.21
CA LEU A 62 -3.41 -3.61 12.14
C LEU A 62 -3.42 -3.01 13.56
N SER A 63 -4.03 -1.84 13.73
CA SER A 63 -4.30 -1.22 15.03
C SER A 63 -5.40 -0.16 14.87
N PRO A 64 -6.04 0.29 15.97
CA PRO A 64 -7.09 1.34 15.91
C PRO A 64 -6.64 2.68 15.33
N LYS A 65 -5.32 2.95 15.26
CA LYS A 65 -4.74 4.17 14.67
C LYS A 65 -3.92 3.91 13.41
N GLY A 66 -3.82 2.66 12.97
CA GLY A 66 -3.06 2.26 11.78
C GLY A 66 -3.73 2.66 10.46
N LEU A 67 -3.01 2.45 9.35
CA LEU A 67 -3.55 2.64 8.01
C LEU A 67 -4.78 1.76 7.76
N TYR A 68 -5.68 2.24 6.92
CA TYR A 68 -6.68 1.39 6.28
C TYR A 68 -6.00 0.60 5.17
N ARG A 69 -6.12 -0.71 5.23
CA ARG A 69 -5.55 -1.65 4.26
C ARG A 69 -6.69 -2.38 3.57
N TRP A 70 -7.02 -1.95 2.37
CA TRP A 70 -8.12 -2.43 1.55
C TRP A 70 -7.69 -3.67 0.77
N HIS A 71 -8.51 -4.71 0.79
CA HIS A 71 -8.31 -5.94 0.04
C HIS A 71 -9.66 -6.54 -0.39
N THR A 72 -9.63 -7.56 -1.22
CA THR A 72 -10.82 -8.33 -1.57
C THR A 72 -11.10 -9.41 -0.52
N ALA A 73 -12.36 -9.61 -0.15
CA ALA A 73 -12.79 -10.67 0.75
C ALA A 73 -12.68 -12.05 0.10
N CYS A 74 -13.01 -12.15 -1.19
CA CYS A 74 -13.13 -13.38 -1.96
C CYS A 74 -11.79 -14.09 -2.24
N CYS A 75 -10.73 -13.35 -2.54
CA CYS A 75 -9.43 -13.93 -2.92
C CYS A 75 -8.23 -13.31 -2.19
N LYS A 76 -8.49 -12.46 -1.19
CA LYS A 76 -7.45 -11.82 -0.36
C LYS A 76 -6.45 -11.00 -1.18
N THR A 77 -6.85 -10.49 -2.34
CA THR A 77 -5.99 -9.63 -3.16
C THR A 77 -5.86 -8.26 -2.51
N PRO A 78 -4.64 -7.79 -2.22
CA PRO A 78 -4.44 -6.44 -1.69
C PRO A 78 -4.80 -5.41 -2.76
N MET A 79 -5.65 -4.46 -2.40
CA MET A 79 -6.14 -3.43 -3.33
C MET A 79 -5.49 -2.09 -3.02
N GLY A 80 -5.59 -1.55 -1.81
CA GLY A 80 -5.06 -0.21 -1.55
C GLY A 80 -4.76 0.05 -0.09
N ASN A 81 -3.98 1.09 0.20
CA ASN A 81 -3.70 1.54 1.56
C ASN A 81 -3.94 3.04 1.64
N THR A 82 -4.61 3.50 2.69
CA THR A 82 -4.90 4.92 2.90
C THR A 82 -4.69 5.30 4.35
N VAL A 83 -4.15 6.50 4.60
CA VAL A 83 -4.04 7.08 5.95
C VAL A 83 -5.42 7.47 6.47
N GLY A 84 -6.26 8.02 5.59
CA GLY A 84 -7.63 8.47 5.89
C GLY A 84 -8.24 9.18 4.67
N PRO A 85 -9.45 9.73 4.80
CA PRO A 85 -10.22 10.23 3.65
C PRO A 85 -9.69 11.53 3.01
N HIS A 86 -8.95 12.35 3.76
CA HIS A 86 -8.61 13.70 3.33
C HIS A 86 -7.17 13.86 2.78
N LEU A 87 -6.35 12.83 2.92
CA LEU A 87 -5.01 12.82 2.35
C LEU A 87 -5.08 12.09 1.00
N PRO A 88 -4.85 12.77 -0.15
CA PRO A 88 -4.96 12.16 -1.47
C PRO A 88 -3.75 11.24 -1.74
N PHE A 89 -3.60 10.15 -0.98
CA PHE A 89 -2.43 9.30 -1.02
C PHE A 89 -2.84 7.84 -0.81
N VAL A 90 -3.03 7.15 -1.93
CA VAL A 90 -3.47 5.75 -1.94
C VAL A 90 -2.35 4.89 -2.49
N GLY A 91 -1.90 3.89 -1.72
CA GLY A 91 -0.87 2.94 -2.14
C GLY A 91 -1.43 1.59 -2.55
N PHE A 92 -1.34 1.23 -3.82
CA PHE A 92 -1.68 -0.08 -4.35
C PHE A 92 -0.45 -0.99 -4.39
N VAL A 93 -0.62 -2.29 -4.14
CA VAL A 93 0.45 -3.26 -4.41
C VAL A 93 0.65 -3.34 -5.91
N ALA A 94 1.89 -3.26 -6.39
CA ALA A 94 2.19 -3.12 -7.83
C ALA A 94 1.60 -4.26 -8.66
N GLN A 95 1.67 -5.49 -8.15
CA GLN A 95 1.14 -6.69 -8.79
C GLN A 95 -0.38 -6.64 -9.03
N SER A 96 -1.12 -5.76 -8.34
CA SER A 96 -2.55 -5.53 -8.60
C SER A 96 -2.81 -4.82 -9.94
N PHE A 97 -1.76 -4.37 -10.64
CA PHE A 97 -1.82 -3.80 -11.99
C PHE A 97 -1.28 -4.76 -13.07
N ASP A 98 -0.88 -5.98 -12.71
CA ASP A 98 -0.40 -6.96 -13.68
C ASP A 98 -1.62 -7.67 -14.31
N GLN A 99 -1.85 -7.45 -15.61
CA GLN A 99 -2.95 -8.06 -16.36
C GLN A 99 -2.58 -8.21 -17.85
N ASP A 100 -2.92 -9.35 -18.46
CA ASP A 100 -2.85 -9.59 -19.92
C ASP A 100 -1.52 -9.13 -20.59
N GLY A 101 -0.38 -9.45 -19.96
CA GLY A 101 0.95 -9.11 -20.47
C GLY A 101 1.41 -7.66 -20.23
N GLN A 102 0.55 -6.83 -19.64
CA GLN A 102 0.91 -5.55 -19.03
C GLN A 102 1.40 -5.80 -17.59
N SER A 103 2.52 -5.18 -17.24
CA SER A 103 3.05 -5.19 -15.87
C SER A 103 3.11 -3.78 -15.32
N ALA A 104 3.11 -3.66 -13.98
CA ALA A 104 3.29 -2.38 -13.31
C ALA A 104 4.55 -1.64 -13.80
N ASP A 105 5.62 -2.36 -14.13
CA ASP A 105 6.85 -1.76 -14.68
C ASP A 105 6.65 -1.10 -16.04
N LYS A 106 5.86 -1.71 -16.93
CA LYS A 106 5.56 -1.13 -18.24
C LYS A 106 4.71 0.14 -18.14
N VAL A 107 3.87 0.24 -17.10
CA VAL A 107 2.94 1.36 -16.91
C VAL A 107 3.55 2.49 -16.08
N PHE A 108 4.21 2.15 -14.98
CA PHE A 108 4.67 3.08 -13.96
C PHE A 108 6.19 3.23 -13.88
N GLY A 109 6.94 2.46 -14.68
CA GLY A 109 8.39 2.36 -14.55
C GLY A 109 8.79 1.62 -13.26
N LYS A 110 10.10 1.44 -13.06
CA LYS A 110 10.64 0.77 -11.85
C LYS A 110 10.38 1.60 -10.58
N PRO A 111 10.36 0.97 -9.39
CA PRO A 111 10.37 1.70 -8.13
C PRO A 111 11.53 2.70 -8.08
N ILE A 112 11.25 3.93 -7.66
CA ILE A 112 12.24 5.02 -7.61
C ILE A 112 13.12 4.96 -6.34
N GLY A 113 12.88 3.97 -5.49
CA GLY A 113 13.64 3.72 -4.29
C GLY A 113 12.88 2.87 -3.29
N ALA A 114 13.47 2.68 -2.11
CA ALA A 114 12.91 1.89 -1.04
C ALA A 114 12.92 2.64 0.30
N ILE A 115 12.01 2.26 1.19
CA ILE A 115 11.79 2.88 2.50
C ILE A 115 11.66 1.83 3.60
N LEU A 116 11.97 2.23 4.82
CA LEU A 116 11.77 1.47 6.06
C LEU A 116 12.52 0.13 6.08
N GLY A 117 13.64 0.05 5.36
CA GLY A 117 14.54 -1.09 5.26
C GLY A 117 15.13 -1.58 6.58
N LYS A 118 15.04 -0.81 7.66
CA LYS A 118 15.39 -1.27 9.02
C LYS A 118 14.55 -2.48 9.49
N HIS A 119 13.41 -2.75 8.85
CA HIS A 119 12.57 -3.93 9.11
C HIS A 119 12.68 -4.98 8.00
N ALA A 120 13.59 -4.82 7.03
CA ALA A 120 13.80 -5.85 6.01
C ALA A 120 14.28 -7.15 6.65
N ILE A 121 13.88 -8.28 6.06
CA ILE A 121 14.29 -9.63 6.50
C ILE A 121 15.73 -9.92 6.05
N GLY A 122 16.15 -9.33 4.94
CA GLY A 122 17.51 -9.43 4.40
C GLY A 122 18.20 -8.09 4.31
N GLU A 123 19.41 -8.10 3.76
CA GLU A 123 20.18 -6.88 3.54
C GLU A 123 19.54 -5.99 2.47
N VAL A 124 19.50 -4.70 2.78
CA VAL A 124 19.04 -3.62 1.89
C VAL A 124 20.05 -2.48 1.91
N PRO A 125 20.14 -1.68 0.84
CA PRO A 125 21.05 -0.53 0.80
C PRO A 125 20.86 0.39 2.01
N ALA A 126 21.95 0.94 2.55
CA ALA A 126 21.91 1.79 3.74
C ALA A 126 20.94 2.99 3.58
N ALA A 127 20.90 3.58 2.38
CA ALA A 127 19.97 4.65 2.04
C ALA A 127 18.50 4.26 2.24
N ALA A 128 18.14 2.99 2.05
CA ALA A 128 16.78 2.47 2.18
C ALA A 128 16.39 2.12 3.64
N ARG A 129 17.31 2.14 4.60
CA ARG A 129 17.02 1.75 6.00
C ARG A 129 15.94 2.62 6.65
N GLY A 130 15.94 3.91 6.33
CA GLY A 130 15.00 4.90 6.84
C GLY A 130 13.98 5.36 5.80
N MET A 131 13.62 6.64 5.84
CA MET A 131 12.84 7.29 4.78
C MET A 131 13.75 8.33 4.10
N PRO A 132 14.26 8.06 2.89
CA PRO A 132 15.11 9.01 2.17
C PRO A 132 14.40 10.35 1.98
N LEU A 133 15.06 11.45 2.37
CA LEU A 133 14.46 12.79 2.32
C LEU A 133 13.96 13.17 0.93
N GLY A 134 14.68 12.80 -0.13
CA GLY A 134 14.25 13.05 -1.52
C GLY A 134 12.94 12.34 -1.89
N LEU A 135 12.73 11.10 -1.42
CA LEU A 135 11.48 10.37 -1.66
C LEU A 135 10.32 10.98 -0.85
N VAL A 136 10.59 11.39 0.40
CA VAL A 136 9.59 12.08 1.24
C VAL A 136 9.19 13.40 0.61
N ALA A 137 10.16 14.23 0.20
CA ALA A 137 9.90 15.51 -0.45
C ALA A 137 9.08 15.32 -1.74
N ARG A 138 9.42 14.33 -2.58
CA ARG A 138 8.64 14.01 -3.78
C ARG A 138 7.19 13.62 -3.45
N ALA A 139 6.98 12.78 -2.43
CA ALA A 139 5.65 12.37 -2.01
C ALA A 139 4.82 13.58 -1.51
N VAL A 140 5.44 14.47 -0.72
CA VAL A 140 4.82 15.71 -0.24
C VAL A 140 4.43 16.61 -1.41
N TRP A 141 5.34 16.85 -2.36
CA TRP A 141 5.06 17.67 -3.55
C TRP A 141 3.88 17.12 -4.37
N LYS A 142 3.80 15.80 -4.54
CA LYS A 142 2.64 15.17 -5.20
C LYS A 142 1.35 15.38 -4.43
N VAL A 143 1.35 15.14 -3.12
CA VAL A 143 0.17 15.36 -2.27
C VAL A 143 -0.33 16.80 -2.35
N LEU A 144 0.59 17.77 -2.32
CA LEU A 144 0.24 19.19 -2.46
C LEU A 144 -0.39 19.47 -3.83
N GLY A 145 0.24 19.03 -4.92
CA GLY A 145 -0.30 19.18 -6.27
C GLY A 145 -1.67 18.51 -6.44
N TRP A 146 -1.85 17.31 -5.85
CA TRP A 146 -3.14 16.60 -5.88
C TRP A 146 -4.22 17.29 -5.06
N LYS A 147 -3.88 17.89 -3.91
CA LYS A 147 -4.83 18.71 -3.13
C LYS A 147 -5.26 19.94 -3.91
N LEU A 148 -4.32 20.67 -4.50
CA LEU A 148 -4.61 21.87 -5.30
C LEU A 148 -5.48 21.53 -6.52
N ALA A 149 -5.23 20.38 -7.16
CA ALA A 149 -6.03 19.89 -8.29
C ALA A 149 -7.34 19.19 -7.87
N GLY A 150 -7.73 19.21 -6.59
CA GLY A 150 -8.97 18.59 -6.10
C GLY A 150 -9.00 17.06 -6.16
N LYS A 151 -7.87 16.39 -6.39
CA LYS A 151 -7.77 14.94 -6.64
C LYS A 151 -7.93 14.05 -5.40
N THR A 152 -8.31 14.65 -4.27
CA THR A 152 -8.81 13.89 -3.11
C THR A 152 -10.14 13.22 -3.42
N TRP A 153 -10.97 13.84 -4.27
CA TRP A 153 -12.30 13.35 -4.61
C TRP A 153 -12.48 13.22 -6.13
N PRO A 154 -13.24 12.22 -6.63
CA PRO A 154 -13.91 11.16 -5.87
C PRO A 154 -12.91 10.23 -5.17
N HIS A 155 -13.30 9.68 -4.02
CA HIS A 155 -12.46 8.75 -3.26
C HIS A 155 -13.05 7.34 -3.36
N PRO A 156 -12.29 6.32 -3.79
CA PRO A 156 -12.84 4.99 -4.06
C PRO A 156 -13.18 4.20 -2.79
N PHE A 157 -12.69 4.65 -1.62
CA PHE A 157 -12.83 3.97 -0.33
C PHE A 157 -13.60 4.72 0.77
N PHE A 158 -13.87 6.02 0.61
CA PHE A 158 -14.53 6.82 1.64
C PHE A 158 -15.67 7.63 1.05
N ALA A 159 -16.72 7.85 1.83
CA ALA A 159 -17.82 8.73 1.47
C ALA A 159 -17.42 10.20 1.68
N ARG A 160 -17.79 11.08 0.75
CA ARG A 160 -17.34 12.49 0.74
C ARG A 160 -17.96 13.34 1.84
N ASP A 161 -19.24 13.09 2.10
CA ASP A 161 -20.08 13.79 3.06
C ASP A 161 -19.71 13.46 4.51
N THR A 162 -19.47 12.19 4.82
CA THR A 162 -19.24 11.71 6.19
C THR A 162 -17.76 11.44 6.50
N GLY A 163 -16.93 11.25 5.47
CA GLY A 163 -15.56 10.74 5.64
C GLY A 163 -15.49 9.28 6.09
N ALA A 164 -16.63 8.59 6.20
CA ALA A 164 -16.70 7.21 6.65
C ALA A 164 -16.22 6.24 5.54
N PRO A 165 -15.62 5.09 5.92
CA PRO A 165 -15.38 3.97 5.01
C PRO A 165 -16.63 3.61 4.21
N LEU A 166 -16.49 3.39 2.90
CA LEU A 166 -17.55 2.84 2.05
C LEU A 166 -17.73 1.32 2.23
N TYR A 167 -16.76 0.66 2.85
CA TYR A 167 -16.70 -0.79 2.99
C TYR A 167 -16.46 -1.17 4.45
N PRO A 168 -16.87 -2.37 4.91
CA PRO A 168 -16.61 -2.85 6.25
C PRO A 168 -15.11 -2.81 6.58
N VAL A 169 -14.77 -2.34 7.79
CA VAL A 169 -13.39 -2.28 8.27
C VAL A 169 -13.25 -3.11 9.54
N HIS A 170 -12.39 -4.12 9.49
CA HIS A 170 -12.01 -4.92 10.65
C HIS A 170 -10.70 -4.42 11.24
N VAL A 171 -10.63 -4.31 12.57
CA VAL A 171 -9.38 -4.02 13.30
C VAL A 171 -8.99 -5.28 14.03
N ILE A 172 -7.80 -5.82 13.72
CA ILE A 172 -7.30 -7.01 14.41
C ILE A 172 -6.91 -6.68 15.84
N THR A 173 -6.91 -7.70 16.69
CA THR A 173 -6.43 -7.59 18.07
C THR A 173 -4.93 -7.37 18.11
N ARG A 174 -4.43 -6.96 19.28
CA ARG A 174 -3.00 -6.81 19.48
C ARG A 174 -2.31 -8.17 19.40
N GLU A 175 -2.93 -9.21 19.93
CA GLU A 175 -2.44 -10.58 19.97
C GLU A 175 -2.31 -11.15 18.55
N GLU A 176 -3.32 -10.93 17.71
CA GLU A 176 -3.28 -11.30 16.29
C GLU A 176 -2.15 -10.56 15.55
N ARG A 177 -1.98 -9.26 15.83
CA ARG A 177 -0.90 -8.47 15.25
C ARG A 177 0.47 -9.00 15.68
N ASP A 178 0.65 -9.29 16.96
CA ASP A 178 1.91 -9.78 17.51
C ASP A 178 2.25 -11.17 16.97
N ALA A 179 1.24 -12.03 16.73
CA ALA A 179 1.42 -13.32 16.05
C ALA A 179 1.90 -13.16 14.59
N LEU A 180 1.47 -12.11 13.89
CA LEU A 180 1.97 -11.78 12.55
C LEU A 180 3.40 -11.24 12.59
N ARG A 181 3.76 -10.49 13.64
CA ARG A 181 5.10 -9.88 13.78
C ARG A 181 6.24 -10.87 13.87
N VAL A 182 5.99 -12.08 14.38
CA VAL A 182 7.00 -13.16 14.41
C VAL A 182 7.48 -13.53 12.99
N LYS A 183 6.65 -13.30 11.97
CA LYS A 183 6.97 -13.57 10.56
C LYS A 183 7.63 -12.37 9.87
N CYS A 184 7.72 -11.23 10.54
CA CYS A 184 8.22 -9.98 9.96
C CYS A 184 9.68 -9.72 10.36
N GLY A 185 10.41 -9.00 9.51
CA GLY A 185 11.77 -8.59 9.77
C GLY A 185 11.92 -7.56 10.92
N PRO A 186 13.15 -7.32 11.39
CA PRO A 186 14.39 -7.90 10.88
C PRO A 186 14.71 -9.30 11.45
N ARG A 187 13.83 -9.87 12.28
CA ARG A 187 14.03 -11.16 12.95
C ARG A 187 12.92 -12.14 12.59
N ALA A 188 12.58 -12.22 11.31
CA ALA A 188 11.57 -13.17 10.85
C ALA A 188 12.04 -14.59 11.21
N ALA A 189 11.15 -15.39 11.80
CA ALA A 189 11.46 -16.78 12.08
C ALA A 189 11.83 -17.50 10.75
N PRO A 190 12.82 -18.41 10.75
CA PRO A 190 13.11 -19.21 9.58
C PRO A 190 11.82 -19.93 9.14
N THR A 191 11.50 -19.87 7.85
CA THR A 191 10.46 -20.75 7.28
C THR A 191 10.88 -22.19 7.50
N ALA A 192 10.06 -22.94 8.24
CA ALA A 192 10.21 -24.39 8.43
C ALA A 192 10.05 -25.15 7.11
#